data_AF-A0A9E5N7E1-F1
#
_entry.id   AF-A0A9E5N7E1-F1
#
_cell.length_a   1.000
_cell.length_b   1.000
_cell.length_c   1.000
_cell.angle_alpha   90.00
_cell.angle_beta   90.00
_cell.angle_gamma   90.00
#
_symmetry.space_group_name_H-M   'P 1'
#
loop_
_entity.id
_entity.type
_entity.pdbx_description
1 polymer ?
#
loop_
_entity_poly.entity_id
_entity_poly.type
_entity_poly.pdbx_seq_one_letter_code
_entity_poly.pdbx_strand_id
1 'polypeptide(L)'
;VISYQELLDVFWDSHNPARPTLSVQYKSAIFYHDEEQKRLALESKARLEADQNEIILTDILPYSRFYLAEDYHQKYYLRNMADLRKEMTAIYPDTNDFIASTAVARVNGYAGRNGDIEVLQQEIDSYGLSPAAKERLLSLLASEGQ
;
A
#
# COMPACT_ATOMS: atom_id res chain seq x y z
N VAL A 1 -14.01 -2.78 3.45
CA VAL A 1 -13.43 -3.53 4.60
C VAL A 1 -12.77 -4.77 4.02
N ILE A 2 -11.64 -5.21 4.57
CA ILE A 2 -10.81 -6.32 4.05
C ILE A 2 -10.39 -7.24 5.20
N SER A 3 -10.26 -8.53 4.94
CA SER A 3 -9.78 -9.55 5.88
C SER A 3 -8.25 -9.64 5.90
N TYR A 4 -7.70 -10.24 6.96
CA TYR A 4 -6.26 -10.49 7.03
C TYR A 4 -5.76 -11.46 5.94
N GLN A 5 -6.60 -12.42 5.53
CA GLN A 5 -6.24 -13.35 4.46
C GLN A 5 -6.08 -12.63 3.13
N GLU A 6 -6.98 -11.73 2.78
CA GLU A 6 -6.86 -10.91 1.57
C GLU A 6 -5.63 -9.99 1.62
N LEU A 7 -5.24 -9.50 2.81
CA LEU A 7 -3.98 -8.74 2.96
C LEU A 7 -2.74 -9.62 2.74
N LEU A 8 -2.77 -10.89 3.15
CA LEU A 8 -1.71 -11.84 2.87
C LEU A 8 -1.60 -12.12 1.37
N ASP A 9 -2.73 -12.29 0.68
CA ASP A 9 -2.75 -12.52 -0.76
C ASP A 9 -2.13 -11.33 -1.52
N VAL A 10 -2.52 -10.09 -1.16
CA VAL A 10 -1.89 -8.86 -1.69
C VAL A 10 -0.39 -8.80 -1.37
N PHE A 11 0.01 -9.21 -0.16
CA PHE A 11 1.42 -9.24 0.23
C PHE A 11 2.22 -10.21 -0.65
N TRP A 12 1.72 -11.42 -0.89
CA TRP A 12 2.39 -12.42 -1.72
C TRP A 12 2.50 -11.98 -3.18
N ASP A 13 1.47 -11.33 -3.72
CA ASP A 13 1.46 -10.83 -5.10
C ASP A 13 2.36 -9.59 -5.32
N SER A 14 2.69 -8.87 -4.25
CA SER A 14 3.47 -7.62 -4.34
C SER A 14 4.96 -7.79 -4.61
N HIS A 15 5.50 -9.01 -4.47
CA HIS A 15 6.92 -9.29 -4.65
C HIS A 15 7.18 -10.78 -4.98
N ASN A 16 8.43 -11.16 -5.23
CA ASN A 16 8.81 -12.58 -5.30
C ASN A 16 9.37 -13.03 -3.94
N PRO A 17 8.62 -13.81 -3.14
CA PRO A 17 9.01 -14.21 -1.79
C PRO A 17 9.99 -15.40 -1.73
N ALA A 18 10.29 -16.05 -2.87
CA ALA A 18 11.29 -17.11 -2.98
C ALA A 18 12.70 -16.58 -3.32
N ARG A 19 12.82 -15.30 -3.73
CA ARG A 19 14.12 -14.71 -4.08
C ARG A 19 14.86 -14.22 -2.84
N PRO A 20 16.14 -14.61 -2.64
CA PRO A 20 16.95 -14.09 -1.56
C PRO A 20 17.24 -12.61 -1.77
N THR A 21 17.25 -11.83 -0.69
CA THR A 21 17.54 -10.40 -0.72
C THR A 21 19.02 -10.15 -0.43
N LEU A 22 19.61 -9.15 -1.10
CA LEU A 22 21.02 -8.79 -0.90
C LEU A 22 21.25 -7.96 0.38
N SER A 23 20.19 -7.49 1.02
CA SER A 23 20.25 -6.65 2.22
C SER A 23 19.10 -7.00 3.17
N VAL A 24 19.41 -6.92 4.47
CA VAL A 24 18.44 -7.06 5.55
C VAL A 24 17.34 -5.99 5.49
N GLN A 25 17.63 -4.81 4.92
CA GLN A 25 16.68 -3.71 4.80
C GLN A 25 15.48 -4.04 3.88
N TYR A 26 15.67 -4.96 2.92
CA TYR A 26 14.64 -5.36 1.97
C TYR A 26 14.12 -6.78 2.21
N LYS A 27 14.47 -7.39 3.35
CA LYS A 27 14.06 -8.77 3.66
C LYS A 27 12.54 -8.85 3.78
N SER A 28 11.94 -9.85 3.13
CA SER A 28 10.50 -10.12 3.26
C SER A 28 10.18 -10.67 4.65
N ALA A 29 9.24 -10.04 5.34
CA ALA A 29 8.81 -10.43 6.68
C ALA A 29 7.35 -10.06 6.93
N ILE A 30 6.64 -10.92 7.67
CA ILE A 30 5.31 -10.70 8.22
C ILE A 30 5.44 -10.59 9.74
N PHE A 31 4.93 -9.50 10.32
CA PHE A 31 4.90 -9.28 11.76
C PHE A 31 3.48 -9.48 12.29
N TYR A 32 3.22 -10.57 13.01
CA TYR A 32 1.88 -10.89 13.53
C TYR A 32 1.63 -10.27 14.91
N HIS A 33 0.40 -9.84 15.18
CA HIS A 33 -0.01 -9.25 16.46
C HIS A 33 -0.64 -10.26 17.43
N ASP A 34 -1.16 -11.37 16.91
CA ASP A 34 -1.79 -12.43 17.69
C ASP A 34 -1.57 -13.82 17.05
N GLU A 35 -1.99 -14.87 17.75
CA GLU A 35 -1.83 -16.25 17.28
C GLU A 35 -2.70 -16.57 16.06
N GLU A 36 -3.79 -15.85 15.83
CA GLU A 36 -4.64 -16.08 14.66
C GLU A 36 -3.97 -15.54 13.39
N GLN A 37 -3.40 -14.34 13.42
CA GLN A 37 -2.58 -13.81 12.33
C GLN A 37 -1.38 -14.70 12.03
N LYS A 38 -0.71 -15.21 13.07
CA LYS A 38 0.40 -16.16 12.92
C LYS A 38 -0.05 -17.44 12.22
N ARG A 39 -1.17 -18.03 12.65
CA ARG A 39 -1.74 -19.24 12.05
C ARG A 39 -2.08 -19.01 10.58
N LEU A 40 -2.80 -17.93 10.27
CA LEU A 40 -3.18 -17.58 8.89
C LEU A 40 -1.95 -17.29 8.00
N ALA A 41 -0.94 -16.59 8.51
CA ALA A 41 0.30 -16.32 7.78
C ALA A 41 1.05 -17.62 7.45
N LEU A 42 1.19 -18.53 8.43
CA LEU A 42 1.84 -19.83 8.24
C LEU A 42 1.08 -20.71 7.23
N GLU A 43 -0.25 -20.77 7.34
CA GLU A 43 -1.07 -21.54 6.40
C GLU A 43 -1.00 -20.95 4.99
N SER A 44 -1.04 -19.62 4.85
CA SER A 44 -0.92 -18.97 3.53
C SER A 44 0.45 -19.21 2.89
N LYS A 45 1.53 -19.17 3.68
CA LYS A 45 2.88 -19.49 3.22
C LYS A 45 2.96 -20.94 2.74
N ALA A 46 2.45 -21.89 3.53
CA ALA A 46 2.48 -23.31 3.18
C ALA A 46 1.65 -23.60 1.91
N ARG A 47 0.51 -22.92 1.71
CA ARG A 47 -0.25 -23.00 0.46
C ARG A 47 0.56 -22.48 -0.73
N LEU A 48 1.19 -21.31 -0.59
CA LEU A 48 2.01 -20.73 -1.64
C LEU A 48 3.21 -21.63 -2.02
N GLU A 49 3.88 -22.21 -1.02
CA GLU A 49 4.97 -23.18 -1.22
C GLU A 49 4.49 -24.41 -2.01
N ALA A 50 3.31 -24.94 -1.67
CA ALA A 50 2.72 -26.08 -2.37
C ALA A 50 2.31 -25.74 -3.81
N ASP A 51 1.69 -24.56 -4.01
CA ASP A 51 1.18 -24.12 -5.31
C ASP A 51 2.32 -23.78 -6.29
N GLN A 52 3.40 -23.16 -5.79
CA GLN A 52 4.56 -22.78 -6.60
C GLN A 52 5.62 -23.88 -6.69
N ASN A 53 5.58 -24.87 -5.79
CA ASN A 53 6.62 -25.88 -5.62
C ASN A 53 8.02 -25.24 -5.40
N GLU A 54 8.05 -24.17 -4.60
CA GLU A 54 9.24 -23.40 -4.23
C GLU A 54 9.29 -23.16 -2.71
N ILE A 55 10.48 -22.92 -2.16
CA ILE A 55 10.66 -22.55 -0.74
C ILE A 55 10.43 -21.05 -0.60
N ILE A 56 9.54 -20.66 0.32
CA ILE A 56 9.27 -19.26 0.60
C ILE A 56 10.18 -18.75 1.72
N LEU A 57 10.95 -17.69 1.42
CA LEU A 57 12.00 -17.16 2.31
C LEU A 57 11.49 -16.09 3.28
N THR A 58 10.21 -15.73 3.23
CA THR A 58 9.59 -14.76 4.13
C THR A 58 9.61 -15.23 5.58
N ASP A 59 10.09 -14.37 6.48
CA ASP A 59 10.02 -14.60 7.92
C ASP A 59 8.62 -14.31 8.47
N ILE A 60 8.15 -15.09 9.44
CA ILE A 60 6.91 -14.84 10.18
C ILE A 60 7.28 -14.65 11.65
N LEU A 61 7.23 -13.41 12.12
CA LEU A 61 7.81 -12.98 13.41
C LEU A 61 6.75 -12.31 14.30
N PRO A 62 6.84 -12.42 15.63
CA PRO A 62 5.97 -11.65 16.51
C PRO A 62 6.24 -10.15 16.33
N TYR A 63 5.18 -9.37 16.22
CA TYR A 63 5.27 -7.93 16.28
C TYR A 63 5.87 -7.49 17.63
N SER A 64 6.81 -6.56 17.59
CA SER A 64 7.43 -5.99 18.79
C SER A 64 7.23 -4.49 18.84
N ARG A 65 7.82 -3.76 17.89
CA ARG A 65 7.70 -2.32 17.77
C ARG A 65 7.88 -1.89 16.32
N PHE A 66 7.06 -0.95 15.89
CA PHE A 66 7.24 -0.22 14.64
C PHE A 66 7.76 1.19 14.93
N TYR A 67 8.82 1.59 14.23
CA TYR A 67 9.32 2.96 14.26
C TYR A 67 8.87 3.65 12.98
N LEU A 68 8.14 4.75 13.12
CA LEU A 68 7.66 5.51 11.98
C LEU A 68 8.87 6.09 11.22
N ALA A 69 8.94 5.82 9.92
CA ALA A 69 9.94 6.43 9.05
C ALA A 69 9.66 7.93 8.85
N GLU A 70 10.70 8.67 8.45
CA GLU A 70 10.67 10.11 8.24
C GLU A 70 9.55 10.56 7.30
N ASP A 71 9.07 11.78 7.48
CA ASP A 71 7.90 12.34 6.77
C ASP A 71 8.00 12.27 5.25
N TYR A 72 9.20 12.39 4.69
CA TYR A 72 9.41 12.35 3.24
C TYR A 72 9.19 10.95 2.64
N HIS A 73 9.24 9.89 3.45
CA HIS A 73 8.88 8.53 3.03
C HIS A 73 7.36 8.31 3.01
N GLN A 74 6.60 9.11 3.77
CA GLN A 74 5.16 8.93 3.91
C GLN A 74 4.42 9.45 2.67
N LYS A 75 3.54 8.62 2.09
CA LYS A 75 2.72 9.00 0.90
C LYS A 75 3.61 9.49 -0.27
N TYR A 76 4.68 8.73 -0.51
CA TYR A 76 5.78 9.10 -1.41
C TYR A 76 5.33 9.57 -2.80
N TYR A 77 4.45 8.84 -3.49
CA TYR A 77 4.02 9.21 -4.84
C TYR A 77 3.28 10.54 -4.85
N LEU A 78 2.33 10.72 -3.93
CA LEU A 78 1.60 11.98 -3.76
C LEU A 78 2.58 13.13 -3.44
N ARG A 79 3.53 12.92 -2.52
CA ARG A 79 4.50 13.97 -2.16
C ARG A 79 5.39 14.39 -3.32
N ASN A 80 5.62 13.53 -4.32
CA ASN A 80 6.39 13.86 -5.51
C ASN A 80 5.56 14.55 -6.61
N MET A 81 4.25 14.70 -6.44
CA MET A 81 3.36 15.45 -7.34
C MET A 81 2.96 16.78 -6.67
N ALA A 82 3.64 17.86 -7.04
CA ALA A 82 3.55 19.13 -6.32
C ALA A 82 2.14 19.75 -6.29
N ASP A 83 1.38 19.58 -7.37
CA ASP A 83 -0.01 19.98 -7.52
C ASP A 83 -0.92 19.24 -6.54
N LEU A 84 -0.92 17.90 -6.57
CA LEU A 84 -1.74 17.07 -5.69
C LEU A 84 -1.33 17.21 -4.22
N ARG A 85 -0.03 17.27 -3.95
CA ARG A 85 0.51 17.49 -2.59
C ARG A 85 -0.02 18.80 -2.02
N LYS A 86 0.02 19.88 -2.80
CA LYS A 86 -0.43 21.21 -2.35
C LYS A 86 -1.89 21.18 -1.94
N GLU A 87 -2.75 20.55 -2.73
CA GLU A 87 -4.18 20.44 -2.41
C GLU A 87 -4.42 19.57 -1.18
N MET A 88 -3.82 18.39 -1.11
CA MET A 88 -4.01 17.50 0.03
C MET A 88 -3.46 18.07 1.34
N THR A 89 -2.37 18.83 1.32
CA THR A 89 -1.87 19.55 2.51
C THR A 89 -2.79 20.70 2.90
N ALA A 90 -3.50 21.33 1.96
CA ALA A 90 -4.49 22.36 2.30
C ALA A 90 -5.73 21.76 3.00
N ILE A 91 -6.13 20.55 2.61
CA ILE A 91 -7.26 19.82 3.19
C ILE A 91 -6.88 19.20 4.54
N TYR A 92 -5.67 18.65 4.65
CA TYR A 92 -5.10 18.04 5.85
C TYR A 92 -3.81 18.79 6.26
N PRO A 93 -3.93 19.94 6.95
CA PRO A 93 -2.78 20.77 7.31
C PRO A 93 -1.92 20.19 8.44
N ASP A 94 -2.51 19.34 9.29
CA ASP A 94 -1.75 18.59 10.30
C ASP A 94 -1.08 17.37 9.66
N THR A 95 0.21 17.17 9.96
CA THR A 95 1.02 16.09 9.37
C THR A 95 0.53 14.71 9.80
N ASN A 96 0.09 14.53 11.04
CA ASN A 96 -0.38 13.23 11.51
C ASN A 96 -1.71 12.88 10.86
N ASP A 97 -2.63 13.84 10.76
CA ASP A 97 -3.90 13.65 10.06
C ASP A 97 -3.68 13.36 8.57
N PHE A 98 -2.74 14.05 7.93
CA PHE A 98 -2.35 13.78 6.53
C PHE A 98 -1.85 12.35 6.36
N ILE A 99 -0.97 11.88 7.25
CA ILE A 99 -0.40 10.52 7.18
C ILE A 99 -1.48 9.46 7.47
N ALA A 100 -2.37 9.71 8.44
CA ALA A 100 -3.39 8.75 8.88
C ALA A 100 -4.65 8.73 7.99
N SER A 101 -4.89 9.77 7.19
CA SER A 101 -6.11 9.90 6.39
C SER A 101 -6.23 8.81 5.30
N THR A 102 -7.41 8.17 5.24
CA THR A 102 -7.79 7.27 4.15
C THR A 102 -7.80 7.94 2.78
N ALA A 103 -8.31 9.18 2.66
CA ALA A 103 -8.36 9.91 1.39
C ALA A 103 -6.95 10.16 0.83
N VAL A 104 -6.05 10.68 1.66
CA VAL A 104 -4.63 10.84 1.32
C VAL A 104 -3.96 9.51 0.95
N ALA A 105 -4.27 8.40 1.63
CA ALA A 105 -3.75 7.08 1.27
C ALA A 105 -4.23 6.63 -0.12
N ARG A 106 -5.52 6.79 -0.41
CA ARG A 106 -6.11 6.50 -1.72
C ARG A 106 -5.48 7.32 -2.83
N VAL A 107 -5.40 8.64 -2.64
CA VAL A 107 -4.80 9.55 -3.63
C VAL A 107 -3.32 9.28 -3.85
N ASN A 108 -2.58 8.85 -2.82
CA ASN A 108 -1.22 8.36 -3.02
C ASN A 108 -1.16 7.07 -3.86
N GLY A 109 -2.09 6.13 -3.65
CA GLY A 109 -2.22 4.93 -4.49
C GLY A 109 -2.42 5.29 -5.95
N TYR A 110 -3.41 6.14 -6.23
CA TYR A 110 -3.71 6.63 -7.59
C TYR A 110 -2.57 7.43 -8.21
N ALA A 111 -1.88 8.27 -7.43
CA ALA A 111 -0.68 8.97 -7.89
C ALA A 111 0.46 8.01 -8.27
N GLY A 112 0.55 6.87 -7.57
CA GLY A 112 1.46 5.77 -7.88
C GLY A 112 0.97 4.84 -8.99
N ARG A 113 -0.15 5.17 -9.66
CA ARG A 113 -0.81 4.35 -10.69
C ARG A 113 -1.33 3.01 -10.18
N ASN A 114 -1.76 2.96 -8.92
CA ASN A 114 -2.40 1.77 -8.36
C ASN A 114 -3.89 2.06 -8.10
N GLY A 115 -4.73 1.05 -8.31
CA GLY A 115 -6.16 1.12 -8.08
C GLY A 115 -6.97 1.15 -9.37
N ASP A 116 -8.29 1.04 -9.22
CA ASP A 116 -9.23 0.93 -10.32
C ASP A 116 -9.82 2.30 -10.68
N ILE A 117 -9.89 2.62 -11.97
CA ILE A 117 -10.40 3.90 -12.46
C ILE A 117 -11.90 4.08 -12.18
N GLU A 118 -12.69 3.02 -12.24
CA GLU A 118 -14.12 3.05 -11.92
C GLU A 118 -14.32 3.32 -10.44
N VAL A 119 -13.50 2.70 -9.58
CA VAL A 119 -13.51 2.97 -8.14
C VAL A 119 -13.13 4.42 -7.88
N LEU A 120 -12.05 4.92 -8.49
CA LEU A 120 -11.66 6.32 -8.39
C LEU A 120 -12.83 7.24 -8.77
N GLN A 121 -13.48 7.02 -9.92
CA GLN A 121 -14.60 7.83 -10.38
C GLN A 121 -15.76 7.90 -9.37
N GLN A 122 -16.03 6.82 -8.65
CA GLN A 122 -17.10 6.78 -7.64
C GLN A 122 -16.78 7.58 -6.38
N GLU A 123 -15.50 7.66 -5.99
CA GLU A 123 -15.10 8.26 -4.71
C GLU A 123 -14.39 9.63 -4.84
N ILE A 124 -13.93 10.00 -6.04
CA ILE A 124 -13.07 11.17 -6.28
C ILE A 124 -13.68 12.50 -5.80
N ASP A 125 -15.01 12.60 -5.81
CA ASP A 125 -15.72 13.79 -5.34
C ASP A 125 -15.68 13.95 -3.81
N SER A 126 -15.50 12.86 -3.07
CA SER A 126 -15.41 12.88 -1.61
C SER A 126 -14.09 13.45 -1.09
N TYR A 127 -13.09 13.61 -1.96
CA TYR A 127 -11.74 13.99 -1.57
C TYR A 127 -11.51 15.49 -1.43
N GLY A 128 -12.47 16.33 -1.82
CA GLY A 128 -12.35 17.79 -1.74
C GLY A 128 -11.34 18.40 -2.73
N LEU A 129 -10.89 17.62 -3.72
CA LEU A 129 -9.95 18.06 -4.75
C LEU A 129 -10.57 19.03 -5.75
N SER A 130 -9.74 19.90 -6.32
CA SER A 130 -10.10 20.76 -7.44
C SER A 130 -10.40 19.94 -8.70
N PRO A 131 -11.20 20.45 -9.66
CA PRO A 131 -11.43 19.77 -10.93
C PRO A 131 -10.14 19.38 -11.67
N ALA A 132 -9.10 20.23 -11.62
CA ALA A 132 -7.81 19.95 -12.25
C ALA A 132 -7.06 18.79 -11.58
N ALA A 133 -7.07 18.72 -10.24
CA ALA A 133 -6.47 17.60 -9.51
C ALA A 133 -7.25 16.28 -9.76
N LYS A 134 -8.58 16.36 -9.87
CA LYS A 134 -9.41 15.21 -10.21
C LYS A 134 -9.08 14.67 -11.60
N GLU A 135 -9.03 15.54 -12.60
CA GLU A 135 -8.64 15.18 -13.97
C GLU A 135 -7.23 14.57 -14.01
N ARG A 136 -6.30 15.14 -13.25
CA ARG A 136 -4.93 14.61 -13.13
C ARG A 136 -4.93 13.17 -12.63
N LEU A 137 -5.66 12.85 -11.56
CA LEU A 137 -5.74 11.47 -11.03
C LEU A 137 -6.36 10.51 -12.05
N LEU A 138 -7.45 10.91 -12.70
CA LEU A 138 -8.08 10.10 -13.74
C LEU A 138 -7.14 9.83 -14.91
N SER A 139 -6.37 10.84 -15.34
CA SER A 139 -5.40 10.69 -16.44
C SER A 139 -4.25 9.71 -16.11
N LEU A 140 -3.85 9.64 -14.84
CA LEU A 140 -2.76 8.75 -14.42
C LEU A 140 -3.17 7.28 -14.55
N LEU A 141 -4.42 6.94 -14.25
CA LEU A 141 -4.96 5.59 -14.38
C LEU A 141 -5.43 5.28 -15.81
N ALA A 142 -5.96 6.27 -16.54
CA ALA A 142 -6.41 6.06 -17.93
C ALA A 142 -5.25 5.75 -18.89
N SER A 143 -4.02 6.13 -18.53
CA SER A 143 -2.82 5.88 -19.35
C SER A 143 -2.38 4.41 -19.42
N GLU A 144 -3.04 3.49 -18.72
CA GLU A 144 -2.80 2.03 -18.82
C GLU A 144 -3.59 1.33 -19.94
N GLY A 145 -4.20 2.09 -20.86
CA GLY A 145 -4.74 1.56 -22.11
C GLY A 145 -3.74 1.59 -23.26
N GLN A 146 -2.64 0.82 -23.19
CA GLN A 146 -1.82 0.46 -24.36
C GLN A 146 -1.05 -0.84 -24.18
#